data_AF-A0AAD6IZR9-F1
#
_entry.id   AF-A0AAD6IZR9-F1
#
_cell.length_a   1.000
_cell.length_b   1.000
_cell.length_c   1.000
_cell.angle_alpha   90.00
_cell.angle_beta   90.00
_cell.angle_gamma   90.00
#
_symmetry.space_group_name_H-M   'P 1'
#
loop_
_entity.id
_entity.type
_entity.pdbx_description
1 polymer ?
#
loop_
_entity_poly.entity_id
_entity_poly.type
_entity_poly.pdbx_seq_one_letter_code
_entity_poly.pdbx_strand_id
1 'polypeptide(L)'
;MSGADPISRPFFPERGSEHEQLHILEPEAAPPSKAGSDFGGKSNVGGKSNVGGPATEAQEERDAKDLEDVKEGEEPPAEVSEEEKQKLADEEERTKVMRRMAQIVDKGLDKVKPLLDMIDQTIDEAEKKKENHELDEDAFVSKMKPLIENAHGIMQSTLDQIKALDPDNKFERLAKRHVEDAQATADEKLVIDGCQELSTRVQATIDKGRKAIEGMPKAKKELGPLFSMLSEPLLQILGAVGLLVAGVLNLLANILNALGLGGALTQVLQGLRIDKLLEAMGYNSGYSKKKK
;
A
#
# COMPACT_ATOMS: atom_id res chain seq x y z
N MET A 1 -45.10 15.78 53.35
CA MET A 1 -45.95 15.27 52.25
C MET A 1 -45.73 16.14 51.03
N SER A 2 -45.23 15.51 49.96
CA SER A 2 -45.32 15.85 48.53
C SER A 2 -45.07 17.29 48.04
N GLY A 3 -44.03 17.45 47.24
CA GLY A 3 -43.81 18.59 46.35
C GLY A 3 -42.59 18.30 45.47
N ALA A 4 -42.83 17.70 44.30
CA ALA A 4 -41.81 17.27 43.36
C ALA A 4 -41.30 18.43 42.49
N ASP A 5 -39.98 18.57 42.38
CA ASP A 5 -39.30 19.49 41.48
C ASP A 5 -39.38 19.00 40.01
N PRO A 6 -39.67 19.86 39.03
CA PRO A 6 -39.67 19.47 37.63
C PRO A 6 -38.24 19.48 37.03
N ILE A 7 -37.93 18.38 36.36
CA ILE A 7 -36.70 18.08 35.64
C ILE A 7 -36.46 19.10 34.52
N SER A 8 -35.32 19.79 34.58
CA SER A 8 -34.83 20.71 33.54
C SER A 8 -34.37 19.91 32.31
N ARG A 9 -34.98 20.16 31.15
CA ARG A 9 -34.58 19.56 29.85
C ARG A 9 -33.44 20.40 29.23
N PRO A 10 -32.43 19.78 28.61
CA PRO A 10 -31.39 20.51 27.90
C PRO A 10 -31.92 21.16 26.61
N PHE A 11 -31.50 22.41 26.42
CA PHE A 11 -31.79 23.32 25.32
C PHE A 11 -31.08 22.86 24.04
N PHE A 12 -31.84 22.55 22.99
CA PHE A 12 -31.34 22.33 21.63
C PHE A 12 -31.48 23.65 20.84
N PRO A 13 -30.40 24.19 20.25
CA PRO A 13 -30.53 25.35 19.36
C PRO A 13 -31.13 24.93 18.01
N GLU A 14 -32.12 25.71 17.56
CA GLU A 14 -32.80 25.54 16.28
C GLU A 14 -31.84 25.71 15.08
N ARG A 15 -32.04 24.86 14.07
CA ARG A 15 -31.44 25.00 12.74
C ARG A 15 -32.09 26.17 12.01
N GLY A 16 -31.37 27.30 11.96
CA GLY A 16 -31.66 28.39 11.05
C GLY A 16 -31.40 27.99 9.59
N SER A 17 -32.39 28.23 8.75
CA SER A 17 -32.33 28.14 7.29
C SER A 17 -31.74 29.44 6.72
N GLU A 18 -30.52 29.40 6.20
CA GLU A 18 -30.00 30.48 5.36
C GLU A 18 -29.39 29.89 4.09
N HIS A 19 -30.08 30.18 2.98
CA HIS A 19 -29.59 30.01 1.63
C HIS A 19 -28.46 31.00 1.40
N GLU A 20 -27.21 30.56 1.54
CA GLU A 20 -26.07 31.32 1.05
C GLU A 20 -25.87 31.07 -0.44
N GLN A 21 -25.93 32.19 -1.16
CA GLN A 21 -25.88 32.33 -2.60
C GLN A 21 -24.46 32.00 -3.09
N LEU A 22 -24.35 30.99 -3.96
CA LEU A 22 -23.15 30.75 -4.75
C LEU A 22 -22.97 31.89 -5.75
N HIS A 23 -22.07 32.82 -5.44
CA HIS A 23 -21.51 33.73 -6.42
C HIS A 23 -20.64 32.95 -7.40
N ILE A 24 -21.18 32.76 -8.60
CA ILE A 24 -20.49 32.26 -9.78
C ILE A 24 -19.51 33.35 -10.23
N LEU A 25 -18.21 33.13 -10.04
CA LEU A 25 -17.15 33.90 -10.69
C LEU A 25 -16.87 33.26 -12.05
N GLU A 26 -17.29 33.94 -13.12
CA GLU A 26 -16.87 33.68 -14.49
C GLU A 26 -15.34 33.84 -14.62
N PRO A 27 -14.62 32.95 -15.31
CA PRO A 27 -13.26 33.22 -15.73
C PRO A 27 -13.24 34.14 -16.96
N GLU A 28 -12.70 35.34 -16.77
CA GLU A 28 -12.38 36.35 -17.78
C GLU A 28 -11.48 35.75 -18.88
N ALA A 29 -11.90 35.95 -20.14
CA ALA A 29 -11.22 35.50 -21.33
C ALA A 29 -9.92 36.30 -21.60
N ALA A 30 -8.80 35.60 -21.75
CA ALA A 30 -7.54 36.18 -22.23
C ALA A 30 -7.56 36.41 -23.76
N PRO A 31 -7.00 37.53 -24.28
CA PRO A 31 -7.03 37.85 -25.71
C PRO A 31 -5.94 37.13 -26.53
N PRO A 32 -6.14 36.95 -27.86
CA PRO A 32 -5.22 36.23 -28.73
C PRO A 32 -4.10 37.13 -29.29
N SER A 33 -2.85 36.71 -29.14
CA SER A 33 -1.70 37.35 -29.78
C SER A 33 -1.52 36.86 -31.23
N LYS A 34 -1.56 37.81 -32.17
CA LYS A 34 -1.08 37.69 -33.55
C LYS A 34 0.31 38.33 -33.69
N ALA A 35 1.23 37.62 -34.35
CA ALA A 35 2.32 38.14 -35.20
C ALA A 35 3.00 36.89 -35.82
N GLY A 36 3.02 36.63 -37.13
CA GLY A 36 3.57 37.46 -38.22
C GLY A 36 5.06 37.11 -38.37
N SER A 37 5.43 36.04 -39.09
CA SER A 37 5.67 35.91 -40.53
C SER A 37 7.04 36.44 -41.00
N ASP A 38 7.60 35.73 -42.00
CA ASP A 38 8.69 36.08 -42.92
C ASP A 38 10.13 35.83 -42.44
N PHE A 39 11.09 35.29 -43.22
CA PHE A 39 11.26 35.21 -44.67
C PHE A 39 12.43 34.23 -45.01
N GLY A 40 12.50 33.73 -46.26
CA GLY A 40 13.33 32.60 -46.74
C GLY A 40 14.87 32.84 -46.85
N GLY A 41 15.70 31.99 -47.44
CA GLY A 41 15.56 30.75 -48.21
C GLY A 41 16.90 30.36 -48.88
N LYS A 42 17.00 29.10 -49.35
CA LYS A 42 17.90 28.51 -50.38
C LYS A 42 19.43 28.41 -50.13
N SER A 43 19.98 27.18 -50.20
CA SER A 43 20.67 26.63 -51.41
C SER A 43 21.47 25.33 -51.15
N ASN A 44 20.98 24.22 -51.74
CA ASN A 44 21.63 23.25 -52.66
C ASN A 44 23.06 22.65 -52.46
N VAL A 45 23.14 21.34 -52.83
CA VAL A 45 24.23 20.57 -53.51
C VAL A 45 24.98 19.45 -52.73
N GLY A 46 24.80 18.22 -53.24
CA GLY A 46 25.84 17.18 -53.46
C GLY A 46 25.78 15.97 -52.51
N GLY A 47 25.73 14.69 -52.92
CA GLY A 47 25.67 14.03 -54.23
C GLY A 47 26.00 12.53 -54.11
N LYS A 48 25.29 11.69 -54.90
CA LYS A 48 25.68 10.38 -55.53
C LYS A 48 26.01 9.17 -54.63
N SER A 49 25.28 8.03 -54.70
CA SER A 49 25.17 6.95 -55.73
C SER A 49 25.67 5.63 -55.06
N ASN A 50 25.22 4.39 -55.28
CA ASN A 50 24.70 3.66 -56.45
C ASN A 50 24.08 2.33 -55.91
N VAL A 51 22.88 1.89 -56.32
CA VAL A 51 22.54 0.93 -57.42
C VAL A 51 22.46 -0.55 -57.02
N GLY A 52 21.31 -1.16 -57.37
CA GLY A 52 21.22 -2.61 -57.61
C GLY A 52 19.81 -3.23 -57.50
N GLY A 53 18.87 -2.89 -58.40
CA GLY A 53 17.75 -3.79 -58.78
C GLY A 53 18.25 -4.87 -59.76
N PRO A 54 17.40 -5.81 -60.27
CA PRO A 54 16.12 -5.53 -60.97
C PRO A 54 14.94 -6.47 -60.57
N ALA A 55 13.67 -6.02 -60.61
CA ALA A 55 12.64 -6.12 -61.69
C ALA A 55 12.01 -7.53 -61.84
N THR A 56 10.71 -7.77 -62.11
CA THR A 56 9.73 -7.11 -63.00
C THR A 56 8.32 -7.74 -62.78
N GLU A 57 7.25 -6.92 -62.85
CA GLU A 57 5.94 -7.05 -63.59
C GLU A 57 5.08 -8.35 -63.45
N ALA A 58 3.74 -8.38 -63.39
CA ALA A 58 2.65 -7.66 -64.09
C ALA A 58 1.29 -7.83 -63.32
N GLN A 59 0.46 -6.79 -63.13
CA GLN A 59 -0.81 -6.49 -63.85
C GLN A 59 -1.82 -7.64 -64.06
N GLU A 60 -3.03 -7.52 -63.51
CA GLU A 60 -4.26 -7.39 -64.31
C GLU A 60 -5.49 -6.99 -63.46
N GLU A 61 -6.44 -6.34 -64.12
CA GLU A 61 -7.49 -5.49 -63.59
C GLU A 61 -8.86 -6.00 -64.12
N ARG A 62 -9.93 -5.83 -63.33
CA ARG A 62 -11.38 -5.78 -63.69
C ARG A 62 -12.14 -7.10 -63.88
N ASP A 63 -13.24 -7.24 -63.14
CA ASP A 63 -14.59 -7.27 -63.73
C ASP A 63 -15.67 -7.07 -62.66
N ALA A 64 -16.75 -6.40 -63.05
CA ALA A 64 -17.84 -5.94 -62.20
C ALA A 64 -19.16 -6.64 -62.53
N LYS A 65 -19.97 -6.82 -61.48
CA LYS A 65 -21.44 -7.10 -61.41
C LYS A 65 -21.89 -8.55 -61.61
N ASP A 66 -22.50 -9.11 -60.56
CA ASP A 66 -23.94 -9.37 -60.51
C ASP A 66 -24.43 -9.55 -59.05
N LEU A 67 -25.64 -9.05 -58.78
CA LEU A 67 -26.42 -9.16 -57.54
C LEU A 67 -26.79 -10.64 -57.30
N GLU A 68 -26.99 -11.17 -56.10
CA GLU A 68 -28.17 -10.97 -55.24
C GLU A 68 -27.96 -11.67 -53.87
N ASP A 69 -28.42 -11.00 -52.81
CA ASP A 69 -29.13 -11.56 -51.66
C ASP A 69 -28.47 -12.67 -50.80
N VAL A 70 -27.71 -12.27 -49.77
CA VAL A 70 -27.69 -12.98 -48.48
C VAL A 70 -27.70 -11.96 -47.35
N LYS A 71 -28.92 -11.57 -46.97
CA LYS A 71 -29.41 -11.37 -45.60
C LYS A 71 -28.36 -10.95 -44.55
N GLU A 72 -28.42 -9.68 -44.18
CA GLU A 72 -27.96 -9.15 -42.89
C GLU A 72 -28.42 -10.10 -41.77
N GLY A 73 -27.49 -10.90 -41.25
CA GLY A 73 -27.58 -11.44 -39.90
C GLY A 73 -27.03 -10.37 -38.97
N GLU A 74 -27.88 -9.45 -38.54
CA GLU A 74 -27.69 -8.80 -37.24
C GLU A 74 -27.60 -9.94 -36.22
N GLU A 75 -26.39 -10.35 -35.86
CA GLU A 75 -26.17 -11.04 -34.59
C GLU A 75 -26.66 -10.06 -33.52
N PRO A 76 -27.67 -10.43 -32.71
CA PRO A 76 -28.07 -9.58 -31.60
C PRO A 76 -26.83 -9.34 -30.74
N PRO A 77 -26.62 -8.12 -30.22
CA PRO A 77 -25.49 -7.87 -29.33
C PRO A 77 -25.60 -8.89 -28.22
N ALA A 78 -24.56 -9.72 -28.03
CA ALA A 78 -24.50 -10.68 -26.94
C ALA A 78 -24.86 -9.92 -25.66
N GLU A 79 -26.06 -10.19 -25.13
CA GLU A 79 -26.49 -9.63 -23.86
C GLU A 79 -25.51 -10.19 -22.84
N VAL A 80 -24.49 -9.41 -22.51
CA VAL A 80 -23.56 -9.68 -21.40
C VAL A 80 -24.45 -10.04 -20.22
N SER A 81 -24.39 -11.31 -19.80
CA SER A 81 -25.22 -11.85 -18.73
C SER A 81 -25.15 -10.90 -17.53
N GLU A 82 -26.25 -10.71 -16.80
CA GLU A 82 -26.26 -9.87 -15.59
C GLU A 82 -25.10 -10.23 -14.64
N GLU A 83 -24.69 -11.50 -14.63
CA GLU A 83 -23.55 -12.02 -13.86
C GLU A 83 -22.18 -11.50 -14.34
N GLU A 84 -21.98 -11.37 -15.66
CA GLU A 84 -20.73 -10.83 -16.23
C GLU A 84 -20.64 -9.31 -16.01
N LYS A 85 -21.75 -8.59 -16.15
CA LYS A 85 -21.82 -7.15 -15.83
C LYS A 85 -21.51 -6.88 -14.36
N GLN A 86 -22.03 -7.73 -13.46
CA GLN A 86 -21.76 -7.62 -12.02
C GLN A 86 -20.28 -7.85 -11.71
N LYS A 87 -19.66 -8.87 -12.31
CA LYS A 87 -18.22 -9.18 -12.12
C LYS A 87 -17.32 -8.05 -12.62
N LEU A 88 -17.62 -7.49 -13.79
CA LEU A 88 -16.92 -6.33 -14.35
C LEU A 88 -17.03 -5.09 -13.43
N ALA A 89 -18.22 -4.83 -12.89
CA ALA A 89 -18.43 -3.71 -11.97
C ALA A 89 -17.66 -3.89 -10.65
N ASP A 90 -17.67 -5.09 -10.07
CA ASP A 90 -16.90 -5.43 -8.87
C ASP A 90 -15.38 -5.31 -9.11
N GLU A 91 -14.90 -5.68 -10.30
CA GLU A 91 -13.50 -5.57 -10.69
C GLU A 91 -13.05 -4.12 -10.91
N GLU A 92 -13.90 -3.28 -11.50
CA GLU A 92 -13.64 -1.85 -11.61
C GLU A 92 -13.60 -1.17 -10.24
N GLU A 93 -14.56 -1.49 -9.36
CA GLU A 93 -14.60 -0.97 -8.00
C GLU A 93 -13.34 -1.37 -7.23
N ARG A 94 -12.94 -2.64 -7.32
CA ARG A 94 -11.70 -3.15 -6.71
C ARG A 94 -10.49 -2.37 -7.19
N THR A 95 -10.32 -2.21 -8.50
CA THR A 95 -9.20 -1.47 -9.10
C THR A 95 -9.14 -0.05 -8.55
N LYS A 96 -10.28 0.64 -8.48
CA LYS A 96 -10.38 2.00 -7.92
C LYS A 96 -9.99 2.05 -6.43
N VAL A 97 -10.45 1.07 -5.63
CA VAL A 97 -10.13 0.98 -4.21
C VAL A 97 -8.66 0.69 -3.99
N MET A 98 -8.09 -0.31 -4.67
CA MET A 98 -6.68 -0.67 -4.54
C MET A 98 -5.74 0.47 -4.96
N ARG A 99 -6.07 1.17 -6.05
CA ARG A 99 -5.30 2.34 -6.47
C ARG A 99 -5.30 3.45 -5.43
N ARG A 100 -6.44 3.70 -4.76
CA ARG A 100 -6.52 4.67 -3.66
C ARG A 100 -5.76 4.16 -2.43
N MET A 101 -5.83 2.87 -2.16
CA MET A 101 -5.09 2.21 -1.08
C MET A 101 -3.58 2.41 -1.26
N ALA A 102 -3.07 2.19 -2.48
CA ALA A 102 -1.65 2.37 -2.81
C ALA A 102 -1.21 3.81 -2.52
N GLN A 103 -2.01 4.80 -2.94
CA GLN A 103 -1.73 6.21 -2.68
C GLN A 103 -1.70 6.56 -1.18
N ILE A 104 -2.54 5.92 -0.35
CA ILE A 104 -2.54 6.12 1.10
C ILE A 104 -1.27 5.53 1.71
N VAL A 105 -0.91 4.30 1.31
CA VAL A 105 0.32 3.63 1.78
C VAL A 105 1.55 4.44 1.39
N ASP A 106 1.66 4.88 0.14
CA ASP A 106 2.77 5.72 -0.34
C ASP A 106 2.89 7.01 0.47
N LYS A 107 1.78 7.73 0.67
CA LYS A 107 1.77 8.97 1.47
C LYS A 107 2.13 8.72 2.93
N GLY A 108 1.68 7.61 3.52
CA GLY A 108 2.03 7.21 4.87
C GLY A 108 3.54 6.92 4.97
N LEU A 109 4.07 6.21 3.99
CA LEU A 109 5.47 5.85 3.87
C LEU A 109 6.37 7.08 3.72
N ASP A 110 6.03 8.03 2.85
CA ASP A 110 6.77 9.28 2.65
C ASP A 110 6.86 10.13 3.92
N LYS A 111 5.83 10.07 4.78
CA LYS A 111 5.80 10.80 6.05
C LYS A 111 6.56 10.10 7.17
N VAL A 112 6.50 8.77 7.23
CA VAL A 112 7.13 8.00 8.31
C VAL A 112 8.63 7.79 8.07
N LYS A 113 9.07 7.62 6.80
CA LYS A 113 10.48 7.46 6.42
C LYS A 113 11.44 8.47 7.09
N PRO A 114 11.23 9.79 7.00
CA PRO A 114 12.13 10.75 7.62
C PRO A 114 12.14 10.65 9.15
N LEU A 115 11.05 10.22 9.79
CA LEU A 115 11.03 9.97 11.24
C LEU A 115 11.87 8.75 11.61
N LEU A 116 11.76 7.66 10.85
CA LEU A 116 12.59 6.47 11.05
C LEU A 116 14.08 6.80 10.84
N ASP A 117 14.41 7.59 9.83
CA ASP A 117 15.79 8.03 9.58
C ASP A 117 16.33 8.88 10.75
N MET A 118 15.52 9.79 11.31
CA MET A 118 15.89 10.58 12.49
C MET A 118 16.05 9.70 13.76
N ILE A 119 15.21 8.68 13.92
CA ILE A 119 15.34 7.69 15.00
C ILE A 119 16.67 6.96 14.85
N ASP A 120 16.97 6.44 13.66
CA ASP A 120 18.18 5.71 13.36
C ASP A 120 19.43 6.56 13.58
N GLN A 121 19.42 7.83 13.17
CA GLN A 121 20.51 8.79 13.42
C GLN A 121 20.69 9.06 14.92
N THR A 122 19.60 9.27 15.66
CA THR A 122 19.67 9.54 17.09
C THR A 122 20.18 8.31 17.86
N ILE A 123 19.87 7.09 17.39
CA ILE A 123 20.47 5.85 17.90
C ILE A 123 21.98 5.82 17.62
N ASP A 124 22.40 6.08 16.39
CA ASP A 124 23.83 6.07 16.02
C ASP A 124 24.65 7.09 16.83
N GLU A 125 24.09 8.27 17.09
CA GLU A 125 24.71 9.27 17.96
C GLU A 125 24.81 8.78 19.41
N ALA A 126 23.78 8.11 19.92
CA ALA A 126 23.77 7.58 21.27
C ALA A 126 24.78 6.45 21.44
N GLU A 127 24.92 5.56 20.45
CA GLU A 127 25.93 4.50 20.46
C GLU A 127 27.35 5.07 20.47
N LYS A 128 27.65 6.07 19.64
CA LYS A 128 28.96 6.77 19.66
C LYS A 128 29.24 7.44 21.00
N LYS A 129 28.24 8.11 21.60
CA LYS A 129 28.41 8.74 22.92
C LYS A 129 28.60 7.71 24.02
N LYS A 130 27.96 6.54 23.91
CA LYS A 130 28.11 5.41 24.84
C LYS A 130 29.54 4.88 24.81
N GLU A 131 30.13 4.73 23.62
CA GLU A 131 31.54 4.33 23.46
C GLU A 131 32.51 5.32 24.13
N ASN A 132 32.18 6.61 24.10
CA ASN A 132 32.99 7.67 24.72
C ASN A 132 32.67 7.90 26.21
N HIS A 133 31.74 7.15 26.81
CA HIS A 133 31.24 7.36 28.18
C HIS A 133 30.59 8.74 28.43
N GLU A 134 30.06 9.37 27.38
CA GLU A 134 29.41 10.70 27.41
C GLU A 134 27.89 10.64 27.20
N LEU A 135 27.30 9.44 27.24
CA LEU A 135 25.88 9.27 27.02
C LEU A 135 25.05 9.82 28.17
N ASP A 136 24.26 10.84 27.88
CA ASP A 136 23.15 11.28 28.71
C ASP A 136 21.88 10.52 28.31
N GLU A 137 21.48 9.54 29.13
CA GLU A 137 20.27 8.74 28.93
C GLU A 137 19.00 9.61 28.94
N ASP A 138 18.94 10.69 29.72
CA ASP A 138 17.76 11.53 29.85
C ASP A 138 17.55 12.36 28.60
N ALA A 139 18.64 12.95 28.09
CA ALA A 139 18.62 13.68 26.84
C ALA A 139 18.28 12.76 25.65
N PHE A 140 18.80 11.52 25.65
CA PHE A 140 18.48 10.53 24.62
C PHE A 140 16.98 10.19 24.62
N VAL A 141 16.43 9.84 25.79
CA VAL A 141 15.01 9.50 25.93
C VAL A 141 14.12 10.69 25.54
N SER A 142 14.46 11.90 25.97
CA SER A 142 13.68 13.11 25.66
C SER A 142 13.64 13.41 24.16
N LYS A 143 14.71 13.11 23.41
CA LYS A 143 14.74 13.28 21.96
C LYS A 143 14.00 12.16 21.23
N MET A 144 14.11 10.94 21.74
CA MET A 144 13.60 9.75 21.08
C MET A 144 12.08 9.59 21.17
N LYS A 145 11.49 9.86 22.34
CA LYS A 145 10.04 9.74 22.58
C LYS A 145 9.18 10.43 21.51
N PRO A 146 9.35 11.74 21.23
CA PRO A 146 8.49 12.41 20.25
C PRO A 146 8.66 11.86 18.84
N LEU A 147 9.84 11.36 18.46
CA LEU A 147 10.04 10.74 17.15
C LEU A 147 9.23 9.44 17.00
N ILE A 148 9.27 8.58 18.03
CA ILE A 148 8.53 7.31 18.03
C ILE A 148 7.01 7.58 18.07
N GLU A 149 6.55 8.50 18.92
CA GLU A 149 5.13 8.85 19.02
C GLU A 149 4.58 9.44 17.72
N ASN A 150 5.35 10.31 17.05
CA ASN A 150 4.96 10.86 15.75
C ASN A 150 4.95 9.78 14.65
N ALA A 151 5.92 8.86 14.65
CA ALA A 151 5.95 7.75 13.72
C ALA A 151 4.72 6.85 13.90
N HIS A 152 4.40 6.51 15.15
CA HIS A 152 3.18 5.78 15.49
C HIS A 152 1.92 6.51 15.00
N GLY A 153 1.81 7.81 15.25
CA GLY A 153 0.65 8.62 14.83
C GLY A 153 0.41 8.59 13.32
N ILE A 154 1.47 8.67 12.52
CA ILE A 154 1.37 8.57 11.05
C ILE A 154 0.94 7.16 10.63
N MET A 155 1.51 6.12 11.23
CA MET A 155 1.14 4.74 10.92
C MET A 155 -0.32 4.46 11.27
N GLN A 156 -0.79 4.93 12.43
CA GLN A 156 -2.18 4.81 12.83
C GLN A 156 -3.13 5.56 11.87
N SER A 157 -2.78 6.80 11.50
CA SER A 157 -3.57 7.56 10.52
C SER A 157 -3.61 6.89 9.15
N THR A 158 -2.52 6.23 8.74
CA THR A 158 -2.46 5.46 7.49
C THR A 158 -3.41 4.26 7.57
N LEU A 159 -3.36 3.52 8.67
CA LEU A 159 -4.25 2.40 8.93
C LEU A 159 -5.73 2.79 8.95
N ASP A 160 -6.07 3.91 9.59
CA ASP A 160 -7.45 4.38 9.66
C ASP A 160 -7.99 4.73 8.27
N GLN A 161 -7.16 5.34 7.41
CA GLN A 161 -7.50 5.62 6.01
C GLN A 161 -7.67 4.33 5.19
N ILE A 162 -6.83 3.31 5.42
CA ILE A 162 -6.96 1.98 4.80
C ILE A 162 -8.31 1.35 5.18
N LYS A 163 -8.63 1.32 6.48
CA LYS A 163 -9.91 0.77 6.98
C LYS A 163 -11.12 1.56 6.50
N ALA A 164 -10.99 2.87 6.29
CA ALA A 164 -12.06 3.69 5.74
C ALA A 164 -12.37 3.37 4.26
N LEU A 165 -11.38 2.86 3.51
CA LEU A 165 -11.60 2.42 2.12
C LEU A 165 -12.21 1.02 2.02
N ASP A 166 -11.95 0.13 2.97
CA ASP A 166 -12.46 -1.25 2.99
C ASP A 166 -12.98 -1.64 4.39
N PRO A 167 -14.11 -1.07 4.85
CA PRO A 167 -14.62 -1.30 6.20
C PRO A 167 -15.03 -2.77 6.43
N ASP A 168 -15.48 -3.46 5.38
CA ASP A 168 -15.94 -4.85 5.43
C ASP A 168 -14.85 -5.87 5.10
N ASN A 169 -13.61 -5.40 4.87
CA ASN A 169 -12.47 -6.22 4.44
C ASN A 169 -12.80 -7.07 3.18
N LYS A 170 -13.66 -6.56 2.29
CA LYS A 170 -14.06 -7.22 1.03
C LYS A 170 -12.85 -7.36 0.13
N PHE A 171 -12.09 -6.28 -0.01
CA PHE A 171 -10.97 -6.17 -0.92
C PHE A 171 -9.69 -6.78 -0.33
N GLU A 172 -9.50 -6.69 0.99
CA GLU A 172 -8.46 -7.45 1.72
C GLU A 172 -8.54 -8.95 1.40
N ARG A 173 -9.74 -9.54 1.58
CA ARG A 173 -9.97 -10.97 1.36
C ARG A 173 -9.74 -11.40 -0.07
N LEU A 174 -10.05 -10.54 -1.04
CA LEU A 174 -9.83 -10.81 -2.46
C LEU A 174 -8.35 -10.69 -2.82
N ALA A 175 -7.68 -9.62 -2.38
CA ALA A 175 -6.24 -9.43 -2.56
C ALA A 175 -5.45 -10.61 -2.00
N LYS A 176 -5.82 -11.07 -0.80
CA LYS A 176 -5.27 -12.26 -0.16
C LYS A 176 -5.33 -13.49 -1.08
N ARG A 177 -6.50 -13.78 -1.66
CA ARG A 177 -6.66 -14.90 -2.61
C ARG A 177 -5.81 -14.72 -3.85
N HIS A 178 -5.78 -13.51 -4.43
CA HIS A 178 -4.96 -13.23 -5.60
C HIS A 178 -3.46 -13.37 -5.32
N VAL A 179 -3.01 -13.05 -4.10
CA VAL A 179 -1.62 -13.28 -3.68
C VAL A 179 -1.34 -14.78 -3.53
N GLU A 180 -2.24 -15.54 -2.91
CA GLU A 180 -2.15 -17.00 -2.79
C GLU A 180 -2.10 -17.70 -4.15
N ASP A 181 -2.93 -17.26 -5.09
CA ASP A 181 -3.04 -17.82 -6.44
C ASP A 181 -2.01 -17.27 -7.43
N ALA A 182 -1.13 -16.35 -6.99
CA ALA A 182 -0.18 -15.61 -7.83
C ALA A 182 -0.82 -14.82 -9.00
N GLN A 183 -2.05 -14.36 -8.79
CA GLN A 183 -2.87 -13.58 -9.73
C GLN A 183 -3.02 -12.09 -9.34
N ALA A 184 -2.18 -11.59 -8.43
CA ALA A 184 -2.23 -10.19 -7.99
C ALA A 184 -2.11 -9.21 -9.18
N THR A 185 -3.07 -8.29 -9.24
CA THR A 185 -3.12 -7.20 -10.23
C THR A 185 -2.00 -6.18 -10.01
N ALA A 186 -1.79 -5.30 -10.98
CA ALA A 186 -0.75 -4.26 -10.89
C ALA A 186 -0.97 -3.33 -9.69
N ASP A 187 -2.20 -2.87 -9.46
CA ASP A 187 -2.51 -1.99 -8.32
C ASP A 187 -2.36 -2.71 -6.98
N GLU A 188 -2.77 -3.98 -6.87
CA GLU A 188 -2.56 -4.79 -5.66
C GLU A 188 -1.07 -4.96 -5.34
N LYS A 189 -0.23 -5.19 -6.36
CA LYS A 189 1.22 -5.27 -6.20
C LYS A 189 1.82 -3.98 -5.66
N LEU A 190 1.34 -2.81 -6.10
CA LEU A 190 1.79 -1.52 -5.56
C LEU A 190 1.49 -1.39 -4.06
N VAL A 191 0.28 -1.76 -3.63
CA VAL A 191 -0.09 -1.75 -2.20
C VAL A 191 0.81 -2.70 -1.41
N ILE A 192 1.03 -3.91 -1.96
CA ILE A 192 1.88 -4.94 -1.37
C ILE A 192 3.31 -4.44 -1.18
N ASP A 193 3.92 -3.91 -2.23
CA ASP A 193 5.31 -3.45 -2.21
C ASP A 193 5.50 -2.28 -1.23
N GLY A 194 4.57 -1.32 -1.22
CA GLY A 194 4.59 -0.21 -0.26
C GLY A 194 4.47 -0.68 1.19
N CYS A 195 3.60 -1.65 1.47
CA CYS A 195 3.45 -2.23 2.81
C CYS A 195 4.67 -3.06 3.23
N GLN A 196 5.29 -3.79 2.29
CA GLN A 196 6.54 -4.52 2.55
C GLN A 196 7.70 -3.58 2.84
N GLU A 197 7.84 -2.48 2.10
CA GLU A 197 8.85 -1.46 2.38
C GLU A 197 8.63 -0.85 3.76
N LEU A 198 7.39 -0.44 4.07
CA LEU A 198 7.01 0.10 5.38
C LEU A 198 7.40 -0.87 6.50
N SER A 199 7.01 -2.14 6.37
CA SER A 199 7.29 -3.15 7.37
C SER A 199 8.77 -3.41 7.55
N THR A 200 9.53 -3.46 6.46
CA THR A 200 10.97 -3.72 6.52
C THR A 200 11.69 -2.59 7.24
N ARG A 201 11.38 -1.34 6.90
CA ARG A 201 11.99 -0.16 7.52
C ARG A 201 11.63 -0.03 9.00
N VAL A 202 10.34 -0.08 9.32
CA VAL A 202 9.87 0.04 10.72
C VAL A 202 10.48 -1.07 11.58
N GLN A 203 10.52 -2.30 11.08
CA GLN A 203 11.08 -3.40 11.84
C GLN A 203 12.59 -3.25 12.05
N ALA A 204 13.34 -2.84 11.02
CA ALA A 204 14.77 -2.57 11.14
C ALA A 204 15.05 -1.50 12.21
N THR A 205 14.28 -0.41 12.20
CA THR A 205 14.40 0.67 13.19
C THR A 205 14.02 0.19 14.61
N ILE A 206 12.98 -0.63 14.76
CA ILE A 206 12.60 -1.22 16.06
C ILE A 206 13.73 -2.12 16.58
N ASP A 207 14.28 -2.98 15.74
CA ASP A 207 15.35 -3.91 16.14
C ASP A 207 16.63 -3.16 16.53
N LYS A 208 16.98 -2.13 15.74
CA LYS A 208 18.11 -1.25 16.05
C LYS A 208 17.89 -0.50 17.36
N GLY A 209 16.71 0.10 17.54
CA GLY A 209 16.35 0.84 18.75
C GLY A 209 16.36 -0.02 20.01
N ARG A 210 15.82 -1.25 19.93
CA ARG A 210 15.83 -2.21 21.05
C ARG A 210 17.25 -2.60 21.45
N LYS A 211 18.12 -2.92 20.49
CA LYS A 211 19.52 -3.27 20.75
C LYS A 211 20.27 -2.12 21.41
N ALA A 212 20.07 -0.89 20.93
CA ALA A 212 20.73 0.28 21.48
C ALA A 212 20.40 0.49 22.97
N ILE A 213 19.13 0.29 23.36
CA ILE A 213 18.67 0.50 24.74
C ILE A 213 18.89 -0.69 25.69
N GLU A 214 19.39 -1.84 25.24
CA GLU A 214 19.55 -3.04 26.09
C GLU A 214 20.40 -2.79 27.34
N GLY A 215 21.41 -1.93 27.22
CA GLY A 215 22.32 -1.53 28.31
C GLY A 215 21.96 -0.21 29.00
N MET A 216 20.81 0.39 28.71
CA MET A 216 20.38 1.69 29.23
C MET A 216 19.10 1.50 30.07
N PRO A 217 19.20 1.32 31.41
CA PRO A 217 18.07 0.90 32.23
C PRO A 217 16.88 1.88 32.19
N LYS A 218 17.12 3.20 32.12
CA LYS A 218 16.04 4.18 32.04
C LYS A 218 15.44 4.20 30.64
N ALA A 219 16.28 4.25 29.60
CA ALA A 219 15.81 4.22 28.22
C ALA A 219 15.03 2.94 27.89
N LYS A 220 15.46 1.78 28.40
CA LYS A 220 14.74 0.51 28.26
C LYS A 220 13.34 0.57 28.86
N LYS A 221 13.19 1.17 30.04
CA LYS A 221 11.90 1.30 30.74
C LYS A 221 10.95 2.26 30.02
N GLU A 222 11.47 3.34 29.45
CA GLU A 222 10.63 4.39 28.86
C GLU A 222 10.40 4.23 27.35
N LEU A 223 11.40 3.77 26.60
CA LEU A 223 11.34 3.63 25.14
C LEU A 223 10.99 2.21 24.69
N GLY A 224 11.33 1.18 25.47
CA GLY A 224 11.02 -0.22 25.14
C GLY A 224 9.52 -0.45 24.85
N PRO A 225 8.60 0.07 25.69
CA PRO A 225 7.16 0.02 25.39
C PRO A 225 6.78 0.78 24.12
N LEU A 226 7.39 1.95 23.86
CA LEU A 226 7.09 2.76 22.66
C LEU A 226 7.53 2.06 21.36
N PHE A 227 8.70 1.41 21.36
CA PHE A 227 9.12 0.57 20.23
C PHE A 227 8.20 -0.64 20.02
N SER A 228 7.58 -1.17 21.09
CA SER A 228 6.58 -2.23 20.98
C SER A 228 5.26 -1.71 20.40
N MET A 229 4.89 -0.48 20.74
CA MET A 229 3.69 0.18 20.24
C MET A 229 3.74 0.43 18.73
N LEU A 230 4.93 0.64 18.13
CA LEU A 230 5.09 0.73 16.68
C LEU A 230 4.75 -0.58 15.94
N SER A 231 4.89 -1.73 16.61
CA SER A 231 4.61 -3.03 16.01
C SER A 231 3.11 -3.25 15.79
N GLU A 232 2.25 -2.74 16.66
CA GLU A 232 0.79 -2.96 16.55
C GLU A 232 0.17 -2.40 15.25
N PRO A 233 0.29 -1.10 14.92
CA PRO A 233 -0.27 -0.57 13.69
C PRO A 233 0.39 -1.19 12.46
N LEU A 234 1.67 -1.58 12.57
CA LEU A 234 2.35 -2.30 11.49
C LEU A 234 1.65 -3.61 11.16
N LEU A 235 1.39 -4.44 12.18
CA LEU A 235 0.72 -5.72 12.00
C LEU A 235 -0.71 -5.55 11.48
N GLN A 236 -1.41 -4.51 11.93
CA GLN A 236 -2.77 -4.22 11.48
C GLN A 236 -2.81 -3.75 10.02
N ILE A 237 -1.84 -2.95 9.56
CA ILE A 237 -1.72 -2.56 8.14
C ILE A 237 -1.48 -3.79 7.27
N LEU A 238 -0.56 -4.66 7.67
CA LEU A 238 -0.26 -5.90 6.95
C LEU A 238 -1.46 -6.85 6.91
N GLY A 239 -2.25 -6.88 7.98
CA GLY A 239 -3.53 -7.57 8.06
C GLY A 239 -4.54 -7.02 7.07
N ALA A 240 -4.81 -5.72 7.12
CA ALA A 240 -5.80 -5.04 6.27
C ALA A 240 -5.48 -5.10 4.76
N VAL A 241 -4.24 -5.40 4.39
CA VAL A 241 -3.82 -5.59 2.98
C VAL A 241 -3.76 -7.07 2.58
N GLY A 242 -4.03 -7.99 3.51
CA GLY A 242 -4.06 -9.43 3.22
C GLY A 242 -2.68 -10.06 3.03
N LEU A 243 -1.62 -9.36 3.44
CA LEU A 243 -0.22 -9.79 3.24
C LEU A 243 0.22 -10.95 4.15
N LEU A 244 -0.61 -11.32 5.13
CA LEU A 244 -0.27 -12.26 6.19
C LEU A 244 -0.12 -13.73 5.77
N VAL A 245 -0.21 -14.10 4.49
CA VAL A 245 -0.52 -15.49 4.13
C VAL A 245 0.65 -16.35 3.65
N ALA A 246 1.79 -15.77 3.28
CA ALA A 246 3.00 -16.57 3.05
C ALA A 246 4.29 -15.77 3.21
N GLY A 247 4.36 -14.58 2.62
CA GLY A 247 5.56 -13.74 2.67
C GLY A 247 5.78 -13.07 4.03
N VAL A 248 4.71 -12.66 4.71
CA VAL A 248 4.81 -11.86 5.94
C VAL A 248 4.71 -12.71 7.20
N LEU A 249 4.26 -13.98 7.19
CA LEU A 249 4.32 -14.84 8.40
C LEU A 249 5.75 -14.98 8.93
N ASN A 250 6.73 -15.08 8.04
CA ASN A 250 8.14 -15.11 8.41
C ASN A 250 8.58 -13.77 9.01
N LEU A 251 8.05 -12.66 8.47
CA LEU A 251 8.31 -11.32 8.97
C LEU A 251 7.65 -11.08 10.34
N LEU A 252 6.38 -11.44 10.51
CA LEU A 252 5.66 -11.46 11.78
C LEU A 252 6.32 -12.37 12.82
N ALA A 253 6.80 -13.54 12.42
CA ALA A 253 7.55 -14.40 13.32
C ALA A 253 8.80 -13.69 13.84
N ASN A 254 9.52 -12.96 12.97
CA ASN A 254 10.63 -12.12 13.39
C ASN A 254 10.21 -10.96 14.30
N ILE A 255 9.11 -10.27 13.99
CA ILE A 255 8.54 -9.18 14.82
C ILE A 255 8.20 -9.72 16.22
N LEU A 256 7.47 -10.84 16.30
CA LEU A 256 7.06 -11.48 17.55
C LEU A 256 8.25 -12.05 18.33
N ASN A 257 9.26 -12.58 17.64
CA ASN A 257 10.51 -13.00 18.26
C ASN A 257 11.28 -11.80 18.84
N ALA A 258 11.36 -10.68 18.10
CA ALA A 258 12.00 -9.43 18.56
C ALA A 258 11.23 -8.77 19.72
N LEU A 259 9.92 -8.97 19.79
CA LEU A 259 9.07 -8.60 20.91
C LEU A 259 9.26 -9.46 22.16
N GLY A 260 10.05 -10.55 22.08
CA GLY A 260 10.17 -11.52 23.17
C GLY A 260 8.92 -12.40 23.33
N LEU A 261 7.98 -12.32 22.38
CA LEU A 261 6.73 -13.09 22.32
C LEU A 261 6.91 -14.40 21.52
N GLY A 262 8.13 -14.72 21.08
CA GLY A 262 8.44 -15.93 20.32
C GLY A 262 7.99 -17.23 20.99
N GLY A 263 8.00 -17.28 22.33
CA GLY A 263 7.50 -18.42 23.09
C GLY A 263 5.99 -18.63 22.92
N ALA A 264 5.20 -17.56 22.86
CA ALA A 264 3.75 -17.64 22.66
C ALA A 264 3.40 -18.06 21.23
N LEU A 265 4.12 -17.53 20.24
CA LEU A 265 3.99 -17.96 18.84
C LEU A 265 4.35 -19.46 18.69
N THR A 266 5.43 -19.90 19.33
CA THR A 266 5.84 -21.31 19.33
C THR A 266 4.77 -22.21 19.96
N GLN A 267 4.10 -21.78 21.04
CA GLN A 267 2.99 -22.54 21.64
C GLN A 267 1.76 -22.60 20.75
N VAL A 268 1.44 -21.55 19.99
CA VAL A 268 0.35 -21.56 19.01
C VAL A 268 0.72 -22.45 17.80
N LEU A 269 1.94 -22.37 17.27
CA LEU A 269 2.42 -23.22 16.16
C LEU A 269 2.50 -24.70 16.57
N GLN A 270 2.94 -24.98 17.80
CA GLN A 270 2.99 -26.33 18.39
C GLN A 270 1.57 -26.86 18.73
N GLY A 271 0.65 -25.95 19.06
CA GLY A 271 -0.77 -26.21 19.26
C GLY A 271 -1.53 -26.49 17.96
N LEU A 272 -1.16 -25.82 16.86
CA LEU A 272 -1.71 -26.05 15.52
C LEU A 272 -1.22 -27.34 14.86
N ARG A 273 -0.33 -28.10 15.52
CA ARG A 273 0.15 -29.42 15.07
C ARG A 273 0.55 -29.39 13.59
N ILE A 274 1.38 -28.44 13.21
CA ILE A 274 1.85 -28.29 11.83
C ILE A 274 2.52 -29.59 11.34
N ASP A 275 3.16 -30.33 12.25
CA ASP A 275 3.69 -31.69 12.01
C ASP A 275 2.60 -32.68 11.56
N LYS A 276 1.37 -32.57 12.08
CA LYS A 276 0.21 -33.39 11.67
C LYS A 276 -0.35 -32.96 10.33
N LEU A 277 -0.31 -31.68 10.01
CA LEU A 277 -0.71 -31.17 8.70
C LEU A 277 0.31 -31.55 7.62
N LEU A 278 1.61 -31.53 7.93
CA LEU A 278 2.69 -32.04 7.07
C LEU A 278 2.61 -33.56 6.88
N GLU A 279 2.33 -34.32 7.95
CA GLU A 279 2.10 -35.77 7.91
C GLU A 279 0.82 -36.12 7.11
N ALA A 280 -0.27 -35.35 7.27
CA ALA A 280 -1.51 -35.52 6.53
C ALA A 280 -1.41 -35.09 5.05
N MET A 281 -0.49 -34.19 4.73
CA MET A 281 -0.18 -33.75 3.36
C MET A 281 0.91 -34.61 2.69
N GLY A 282 1.36 -35.69 3.36
CA GLY A 282 2.28 -36.68 2.79
C GLY A 282 3.76 -36.31 2.84
N TYR A 283 4.13 -35.20 3.47
CA TYR A 283 5.53 -34.83 3.72
C TYR A 283 6.08 -35.60 4.91
N ASN A 284 6.45 -36.86 4.68
CA ASN A 284 7.26 -37.61 5.64
C ASN A 284 8.69 -37.06 5.60
N SER A 285 9.04 -36.17 6.54
CA SER A 285 10.44 -35.75 6.73
C SER A 285 11.23 -36.94 7.27
N GLY A 286 11.70 -37.78 6.36
CA GLY A 286 12.49 -38.97 6.64
C GLY A 286 13.88 -38.63 7.17
N TYR A 287 13.97 -38.14 8.41
CA TYR A 287 15.19 -38.19 9.19
C TYR A 287 15.32 -39.60 9.77
N SER A 288 15.82 -40.54 8.97
CA SER A 288 16.22 -41.86 9.48
C SER A 288 17.48 -41.69 10.34
N LYS A 289 17.29 -41.66 11.66
CA LYS A 289 18.37 -41.90 12.64
C LYS A 289 18.90 -43.32 12.41
N LYS A 290 20.08 -43.45 11.78
CA LYS A 290 20.89 -44.67 11.86
C LYS A 290 21.35 -44.83 13.31
N LYS A 291 20.78 -45.82 14.01
CA LYS A 291 21.30 -46.32 15.28
C LYS A 291 22.61 -47.07 15.01
N LYS A 292 23.62 -46.80 15.83
CA LYS A 292 24.72 -47.73 16.11
C LYS A 292 24.19 -48.89 16.94
#